data_AF-A0A1Y6FML5-F1
#
_entry.id   AF-A0A1Y6FML5-F1
#
_cell.length_a   1.000
_cell.length_b   1.000
_cell.length_c   1.000
_cell.angle_alpha   90.00
_cell.angle_beta   90.00
_cell.angle_gamma   90.00
#
_symmetry.space_group_name_H-M   'P 1'
#
loop_
_entity.id
_entity.type
_entity.pdbx_description
1 polymer ?
#
loop_
_entity_poly.entity_id
_entity_poly.type
_entity_poly.pdbx_seq_one_letter_code
_entity_poly.pdbx_strand_id
1 'polypeptide(L)'
;MENYELLIECKKGLGISEGSNVFDGLLNQKIKAIKSYMKNAGVSDAKMEDDLAVGVIVMGVADLWQTSPGEVRFSPALNTLINQLTYDSEVT
;
A
#
# COMPACT_ATOMS: atom_id res chain seq x y z
N MET A 1 3.93 -7.58 10.10
CA MET A 1 2.61 -6.94 10.22
C MET A 1 1.55 -7.89 9.71
N GLU A 2 0.53 -8.13 10.53
CA GLU A 2 -0.58 -9.00 10.14
C GLU A 2 -1.50 -8.29 9.13
N ASN A 3 -2.07 -9.03 8.18
CA ASN A 3 -2.93 -8.45 7.13
C ASN A 3 -4.14 -7.69 7.71
N TYR A 4 -4.58 -8.04 8.91
CA TYR A 4 -5.69 -7.37 9.61
C TYR A 4 -5.33 -5.95 10.08
N GLU A 5 -4.14 -5.74 10.61
CA GLU A 5 -3.67 -4.42 11.06
C GLU A 5 -3.52 -3.48 9.86
N LEU A 6 -2.93 -3.97 8.77
CA LEU A 6 -2.79 -3.21 7.54
C LEU A 6 -4.15 -2.83 6.92
N LEU A 7 -5.15 -3.71 7.02
CA LEU A 7 -6.50 -3.40 6.60
C LEU A 7 -7.12 -2.26 7.42
N ILE A 8 -6.89 -2.21 8.73
CA ILE A 8 -7.32 -1.11 9.60
C ILE A 8 -6.63 0.20 9.20
N GLU A 9 -5.32 0.19 8.97
CA GLU A 9 -4.60 1.39 8.53
C GLU A 9 -5.10 1.91 7.17
N CYS A 10 -5.43 1.02 6.25
CA CYS A 10 -6.06 1.40 4.98
C CYS A 10 -7.45 2.01 5.19
N LYS A 11 -8.26 1.49 6.12
CA LYS A 11 -9.58 2.08 6.45
C LYS A 11 -9.41 3.49 7.00
N LYS A 12 -8.48 3.69 7.93
CA LYS A 12 -8.16 5.02 8.49
C LYS A 12 -7.75 6.00 7.39
N GLY A 13 -6.85 5.60 6.50
CA GLY A 13 -6.39 6.43 5.38
C GLY A 13 -7.49 6.84 4.39
N LEU A 14 -8.59 6.07 4.33
CA LEU A 14 -9.76 6.33 3.49
C LEU A 14 -10.92 7.01 4.26
N GLY A 15 -10.76 7.29 5.56
CA GLY A 15 -11.84 7.82 6.40
C GLY A 15 -12.99 6.83 6.65
N ILE A 16 -12.73 5.53 6.50
CA ILE A 16 -13.70 4.46 6.76
C ILE A 16 -13.61 4.06 8.24
N SER A 17 -14.75 3.93 8.92
CA SER A 17 -14.79 3.45 10.31
C SER A 17 -14.19 2.05 10.43
N GLU A 18 -13.35 1.84 11.45
CA GLU A 18 -12.65 0.57 11.69
C GLU A 18 -13.61 -0.62 11.83
N GLY A 19 -14.78 -0.39 12.44
CA GLY A 19 -15.83 -1.40 12.62
C GLY A 19 -16.63 -1.74 11.37
N SER A 20 -16.47 -0.99 10.27
CA SER A 20 -17.12 -1.30 9.00
C SER A 20 -16.38 -2.43 8.29
N ASN A 21 -17.11 -3.45 7.83
CA ASN A 21 -16.57 -4.58 7.07
C ASN A 21 -17.04 -4.62 5.61
N VAL A 22 -17.85 -3.65 5.19
CA VAL A 22 -18.51 -3.59 3.87
C VAL A 22 -17.50 -3.66 2.72
N PHE A 23 -16.31 -3.07 2.92
CA PHE A 23 -15.29 -2.96 1.88
C PHE A 23 -14.08 -3.87 2.11
N ASP A 24 -14.10 -4.75 3.11
CA ASP A 24 -12.91 -5.52 3.51
C ASP A 24 -12.39 -6.40 2.40
N GLY A 25 -13.28 -7.08 1.67
CA GLY A 25 -12.90 -7.88 0.50
C GLY A 25 -12.21 -7.05 -0.59
N LEU A 26 -12.76 -5.86 -0.89
CA LEU A 26 -12.23 -4.95 -1.89
C LEU A 26 -10.88 -4.34 -1.48
N LEU A 27 -10.77 -3.90 -0.22
CA LEU A 27 -9.53 -3.35 0.32
C LEU A 27 -8.42 -4.41 0.35
N ASN A 28 -8.74 -5.65 0.73
CA ASN A 28 -7.77 -6.75 0.69
C ASN A 28 -7.25 -7.03 -0.73
N GLN A 29 -8.07 -6.91 -1.77
CA GLN A 29 -7.62 -7.04 -3.15
C GLN A 29 -6.65 -5.90 -3.54
N LYS A 30 -6.96 -4.66 -3.16
CA LYS A 30 -6.08 -3.50 -3.41
C LYS A 30 -4.76 -3.62 -2.65
N ILE A 31 -4.80 -4.02 -1.39
CA ILE A 31 -3.59 -4.28 -0.58
C ILE A 31 -2.70 -5.32 -1.27
N LYS A 32 -3.27 -6.45 -1.72
CA LYS A 32 -2.52 -7.47 -2.46
C LYS A 32 -1.89 -6.94 -3.74
N ALA A 33 -2.61 -6.10 -4.49
CA ALA A 33 -2.09 -5.48 -5.69
C ALA A 33 -0.89 -4.56 -5.39
N ILE A 34 -0.98 -3.72 -4.36
CA ILE A 34 0.11 -2.82 -3.97
C ILE A 34 1.33 -3.60 -3.44
N LYS A 35 1.13 -4.60 -2.57
CA LYS A 35 2.24 -5.45 -2.11
C LYS A 35 2.93 -6.15 -3.30
N SER A 36 2.15 -6.69 -4.24
CA SER A 36 2.72 -7.32 -5.44
C SER A 36 3.50 -6.31 -6.30
N TYR A 37 2.98 -5.08 -6.43
CA TYR A 37 3.67 -4.01 -7.15
C TYR A 37 5.00 -3.64 -6.50
N MET A 38 5.01 -3.42 -5.18
CA MET A 38 6.22 -3.13 -4.41
C MET A 38 7.26 -4.24 -4.55
N LYS A 39 6.84 -5.52 -4.45
CA LYS A 39 7.75 -6.67 -4.62
C LYS A 39 8.39 -6.67 -6.00
N ASN A 40 7.58 -6.47 -7.04
CA ASN A 40 8.06 -6.44 -8.42
C ASN A 40 8.90 -5.20 -8.75
N ALA A 41 8.74 -4.11 -7.99
CA ALA A 41 9.59 -2.93 -8.06
C ALA A 41 10.95 -3.11 -7.36
N GLY A 42 11.17 -4.23 -6.65
CA GLY A 42 12.43 -4.56 -5.99
C GLY A 42 12.47 -4.29 -4.50
N VAL A 43 11.34 -3.98 -3.86
CA VAL A 43 11.27 -3.85 -2.39
C VAL A 43 11.46 -5.24 -1.77
N SER A 44 12.43 -5.38 -0.87
CA SER A 44 12.72 -6.65 -0.19
C SER A 44 11.61 -7.03 0.79
N ASP A 45 11.47 -8.33 1.09
CA ASP A 45 10.49 -8.79 2.07
C ASP A 45 10.74 -8.18 3.47
N ALA A 46 12.00 -7.92 3.83
CA ALA A 46 12.35 -7.21 5.07
C ALA A 46 11.82 -5.77 5.08
N LYS A 47 11.99 -5.04 3.97
CA LYS A 47 11.51 -3.66 3.81
C LYS A 47 10.00 -3.54 3.73
N MET A 48 9.29 -4.61 3.36
CA MET A 48 7.82 -4.62 3.42
C MET A 48 7.25 -4.55 4.84
N GLU A 49 8.07 -4.84 5.84
CA GLU A 49 7.67 -4.83 7.26
C GLU A 49 8.00 -3.50 7.95
N ASP A 50 8.68 -2.57 7.27
CA ASP A 50 9.00 -1.22 7.81
C ASP A 50 7.75 -0.34 7.92
N ASP A 51 7.75 0.61 8.86
CA ASP A 51 6.68 1.59 9.04
C ASP A 51 6.40 2.41 7.76
N LEU A 52 7.46 2.71 6.98
CA LEU A 52 7.31 3.38 5.68
C LEU A 52 6.49 2.53 4.70
N ALA A 53 6.65 1.21 4.71
CA ALA A 53 5.88 0.34 3.84
C ALA A 53 4.38 0.40 4.15
N VAL A 54 3.98 0.55 5.43
CA VAL A 54 2.58 0.77 5.82
C VAL A 54 2.03 2.01 5.13
N GLY A 55 2.74 3.14 5.25
CA GLY A 55 2.32 4.41 4.62
C GLY A 55 2.26 4.32 3.09
N VAL A 56 3.22 3.65 2.47
CA VAL A 56 3.23 3.40 1.01
C VAL A 56 2.04 2.56 0.58
N ILE A 57 1.72 1.51 1.33
CA ILE A 57 0.57 0.65 1.02
C ILE A 57 -0.74 1.42 1.15
N VAL A 58 -0.91 2.18 2.25
CA VAL A 58 -2.11 3.01 2.46
C VAL A 58 -2.28 4.02 1.32
N MET A 59 -1.21 4.68 0.90
CA MET A 59 -1.24 5.61 -0.24
C MET A 59 -1.61 4.91 -1.55
N GLY A 60 -1.00 3.77 -1.85
CA GLY A 60 -1.31 3.01 -3.06
C GLY A 60 -2.76 2.49 -3.07
N VAL A 61 -3.28 2.08 -1.92
CA VAL A 61 -4.70 1.69 -1.78
C VAL A 61 -5.61 2.89 -2.02
N ALA A 62 -5.25 4.07 -1.52
CA ALA A 62 -6.00 5.30 -1.77
C ALA A 62 -6.01 5.69 -3.25
N ASP A 63 -4.87 5.61 -3.94
CA ASP A 63 -4.78 5.84 -5.39
C ASP A 63 -5.71 4.87 -6.16
N LEU A 64 -5.69 3.58 -5.80
CA LEU A 64 -6.56 2.56 -6.39
C LEU A 64 -8.04 2.74 -6.00
N TRP A 65 -8.33 3.37 -4.86
CA TRP A 65 -9.69 3.61 -4.39
C TRP A 65 -10.35 4.74 -5.17
N GLN A 66 -9.59 5.80 -5.48
CA GLN A 66 -10.10 7.00 -6.13
C GLN A 66 -10.19 6.88 -7.67
N THR A 67 -9.64 5.82 -8.27
CA THR A 67 -9.53 5.69 -9.72
C THR A 67 -10.72 4.97 -10.36
N SER A 68 -11.13 5.50 -11.51
CA SER A 68 -12.15 4.88 -12.38
C SER A 68 -11.52 3.81 -13.28
N PRO A 69 -12.28 2.77 -13.66
CA PRO A 69 -11.83 1.79 -14.65
C PRO A 69 -11.35 2.46 -15.95
N GLY A 70 -10.16 2.10 -16.42
CA GLY A 70 -9.55 2.68 -17.62
C GLY A 70 -8.71 3.94 -17.40
N GLU A 71 -8.78 4.56 -16.21
CA GLU A 71 -8.02 5.76 -15.85
C GLU A 71 -7.07 5.54 -14.67
N VAL A 72 -6.79 4.28 -14.33
CA VAL A 72 -5.95 3.93 -13.18
C VAL A 72 -4.55 4.49 -13.37
N ARG A 73 -4.14 5.39 -12.47
CA ARG A 73 -2.80 5.97 -12.39
C ARG A 73 -2.36 5.99 -10.94
N PHE A 74 -1.14 5.53 -10.71
CA PHE A 74 -0.48 5.78 -9.44
C PHE A 74 0.04 7.21 -9.40
N SER A 75 -0.08 7.83 -8.23
CA SER A 75 0.45 9.15 -7.98
C SER A 75 1.98 9.15 -8.12
N PRO A 76 2.59 10.27 -8.55
CA PRO A 76 4.05 10.42 -8.52
C PRO A 76 4.62 10.17 -7.12
N ALA A 77 3.89 10.57 -6.07
CA ALA A 77 4.27 10.35 -4.68
C ALA A 77 4.42 8.87 -4.35
N LEU A 78 3.47 8.01 -4.77
CA LEU A 78 3.58 6.56 -4.56
C LEU A 78 4.88 6.01 -5.15
N ASN A 79 5.18 6.36 -6.40
CA ASN A 79 6.39 5.89 -7.08
C ASN A 79 7.66 6.39 -6.39
N THR A 80 7.69 7.64 -5.93
CA THR A 80 8.82 8.18 -5.17
C THR A 80 9.06 7.39 -3.88
N LEU A 81 8.01 7.07 -3.12
CA LEU A 81 8.16 6.36 -1.85
C LEU A 81 8.52 4.88 -2.04
N ILE A 82 7.96 4.22 -3.05
CA ILE A 82 8.38 2.86 -3.42
C ILE A 82 9.86 2.84 -3.76
N ASN A 83 10.33 3.80 -4.56
CA ASN A 83 11.75 3.92 -4.87
C ASN A 83 12.61 4.10 -3.61
N GLN A 84 12.19 4.93 -2.65
CA GLN A 84 12.93 5.08 -1.38
C GLN A 84 13.07 3.75 -0.62
N LEU A 85 12.03 2.91 -0.63
CA LEU A 85 12.09 1.56 -0.05
C LEU A 85 13.08 0.62 -0.75
N THR A 86 13.43 0.89 -2.01
CA THR A 86 14.41 0.09 -2.78
C THR A 86 15.85 0.54 -2.60
N TYR A 87 16.08 1.83 -2.29
CA TYR A 87 17.43 2.41 -2.25
C TYR A 87 18.15 2.23 -0.91
N ASP A 88 17.44 1.81 0.13
CA ASP A 88 18.05 1.54 1.43
C ASP A 88 18.66 0.12 1.47
N SER A 89 19.45 -0.19 0.43
CA SER A 89 20.43 -1.27 0.46
C SER A 89 21.45 -0.91 1.53
N GLU A 90 21.70 -1.83 2.47
CA GLU A 90 22.74 -1.73 3.49
C GLU A 90 23.94 -0.94 2.97
N VAL A 91 24.17 0.24 3.55
CA VAL A 91 25.44 0.93 3.42
C VAL A 91 26.47 -0.05 3.98
N THR A 92 27.13 -0.74 3.06
CA THR A 92 28.17 -1.73 3.32
C THR A 92 29.48 -1.03 3.59
#